data_AF-A0A376DRV4-F1
#
_entry.id   AF-A0A376DRV4-F1
#
_cell.length_a   1.000
_cell.length_b   1.000
_cell.length_c   1.000
_cell.angle_alpha   90.00
_cell.angle_beta   90.00
_cell.angle_gamma   90.00
#
_symmetry.space_group_name_H-M   'P 1'
#
loop_
_entity.id
_entity.type
_entity.pdbx_description
1 polymer ?
#
loop_
_entity_poly.entity_id
_entity_poly.type
_entity_poly.pdbx_seq_one_letter_code
_entity_poly.pdbx_strand_id
1 'polypeptide(L)'
;MITEAASEDSWGNRIVSFFTVGEFTQLFSRQNMLALLIFAFMTGFAARKAGDKGQPFRVFIASGYEVMKELLLLIMKLAPIGLGAYFAYQVATLGPQLFGFYAKPLGLYYVAGIVYFFVFFSLYAFMADGQNGIRSFWKNAVYPTLTALSTCSSFATMPANLQAASKIGIPNSIANLVIPIGTTLHKNGSSMSSIIKIYVAFLIIGKDFFDPANLLLALGITVFVSIVAGGIPNGGYIGEMLMISVYKLPQEAIPAVMIIGTLVDPLATVLNAVGDIVAAMFVNRFVKV
;
A
#
# COMPACT_ATOMS: atom_id res chain seq x y z
N MET A 1 29.72 17.56 13.79
CA MET A 1 28.46 18.14 14.30
C MET A 1 27.31 17.68 13.40
N ILE A 2 26.76 16.51 13.68
CA ILE A 2 25.39 16.11 13.28
C ILE A 2 24.85 15.37 14.49
N THR A 3 24.51 16.15 15.51
CA THR A 3 23.78 15.71 16.69
C THR A 3 22.67 16.72 16.85
N GLU A 4 21.63 16.59 16.03
CA GLU A 4 20.37 17.29 16.23
C GLU A 4 19.21 16.33 16.01
N ALA A 5 18.58 16.01 17.14
CA ALA A 5 17.20 15.59 17.32
C ALA A 5 16.67 14.48 16.41
N ALA A 6 17.07 13.24 16.70
CA ALA A 6 16.05 12.20 16.76
C ALA A 6 15.14 12.55 17.94
N SER A 7 14.07 13.31 17.70
CA SER A 7 12.99 13.37 18.67
C SER A 7 12.56 11.94 18.93
N GLU A 8 12.72 11.47 20.16
CA GLU A 8 12.05 10.26 20.64
C GLU A 8 10.56 10.55 20.61
N ASP A 9 9.97 10.45 19.42
CA ASP A 9 8.53 10.56 19.26
C ASP A 9 7.95 9.32 19.95
N SER A 10 7.47 9.54 21.17
CA SER A 10 6.85 8.51 22.01
C SER A 10 5.86 7.72 21.16
N TRP A 11 5.78 6.40 21.39
CA TRP A 11 4.78 5.56 20.74
C TRP A 11 3.35 6.11 20.90
N GLY A 12 3.09 6.84 22.00
CA GLY A 12 1.85 7.59 22.18
C GLY A 12 1.62 8.65 21.11
N ASN A 13 2.64 9.47 20.79
CA ASN A 13 2.55 10.50 19.74
C ASN A 13 2.31 9.87 18.37
N ARG A 14 2.95 8.74 18.07
CA ARG A 14 2.74 8.01 16.81
C ARG A 14 1.30 7.51 16.69
N ILE A 15 0.75 6.93 17.75
CA ILE A 15 -0.66 6.51 17.77
C ILE A 15 -1.56 7.73 17.55
N VAL A 16 -1.33 8.83 18.28
CA VAL A 16 -2.11 10.07 18.16
C VAL A 16 -2.05 10.65 16.75
N SER A 17 -0.91 10.56 16.06
CA SER A 17 -0.74 11.04 14.69
C SER A 17 -1.58 10.28 13.64
N PHE A 18 -2.01 9.05 13.93
CA PHE A 18 -2.94 8.33 13.06
C PHE A 18 -4.36 8.91 13.08
N PHE A 19 -4.74 9.53 14.19
CA PHE A 19 -6.10 10.05 14.43
C PHE A 19 -6.20 11.57 14.34
N THR A 20 -5.08 12.27 14.46
CA THR A 20 -5.05 13.73 14.59
C THR A 20 -3.90 14.34 13.79
N VAL A 21 -4.02 15.63 13.49
CA VAL A 21 -2.97 16.42 12.84
C VAL A 21 -2.69 17.68 13.66
N GLY A 22 -1.46 18.19 13.59
CA GLY A 22 -1.08 19.40 14.32
C GLY A 22 -1.83 20.64 13.82
N GLU A 23 -2.04 20.73 12.51
CA GLU A 23 -2.79 21.82 11.87
C GLU A 23 -3.84 21.28 10.90
N PHE A 24 -4.99 21.94 10.80
CA PHE A 24 -6.10 21.50 9.94
C PHE A 24 -5.70 21.33 8.47
N THR A 25 -4.83 22.19 7.95
CA THR A 25 -4.30 22.13 6.57
C THR A 25 -3.54 20.83 6.30
N GLN A 26 -2.91 20.24 7.32
CA GLN A 26 -2.17 18.99 7.21
C GLN A 26 -3.07 17.78 7.00
N LEU A 27 -4.40 17.88 7.20
CA LEU A 27 -5.34 16.83 6.82
C LEU A 27 -5.23 16.48 5.34
N PHE A 28 -4.93 17.46 4.48
CA PHE A 28 -4.81 17.25 3.04
C PHE A 28 -3.43 16.72 2.61
N SER A 29 -2.51 16.49 3.56
CA SER A 29 -1.22 15.86 3.30
C SER A 29 -1.38 14.35 3.10
N ARG A 30 -0.61 13.79 2.15
CA ARG A 30 -0.56 12.34 1.92
C ARG A 30 -0.09 11.54 3.15
N GLN A 31 0.64 12.19 4.06
CA GLN A 31 1.13 11.58 5.30
C GLN A 31 0.01 11.30 6.31
N ASN A 32 -1.10 12.05 6.23
CA ASN A 32 -2.20 12.02 7.20
C ASN A 32 -3.48 11.42 6.61
N MET A 33 -3.37 10.50 5.66
CA MET A 33 -4.53 9.97 4.93
C MET A 33 -5.54 9.28 5.85
N LEU A 34 -5.09 8.56 6.88
CA LEU A 34 -6.00 7.91 7.83
C LEU A 34 -6.82 8.93 8.62
N ALA A 35 -6.17 9.99 9.12
CA ALA A 35 -6.83 11.09 9.79
C ALA A 35 -7.84 11.79 8.86
N LEU A 36 -7.49 11.98 7.58
CA LEU A 36 -8.40 12.51 6.57
C LEU A 36 -9.62 11.60 6.34
N LEU A 37 -9.45 10.27 6.28
CA LEU A 37 -10.55 9.32 6.14
C LEU A 37 -11.51 9.36 7.33
N ILE A 38 -10.96 9.40 8.56
CA ILE A 38 -11.75 9.53 9.79
C ILE A 38 -12.51 10.85 9.79
N PHE A 39 -11.84 11.95 9.47
CA PHE A 39 -12.46 13.27 9.36
C PHE A 39 -13.58 13.29 8.32
N ALA A 40 -13.37 12.70 7.13
CA ALA A 40 -14.36 12.62 6.08
C ALA A 40 -15.58 11.78 6.51
N PHE A 41 -15.37 10.66 7.20
CA PHE A 41 -16.45 9.84 7.75
C PHE A 41 -17.28 10.61 8.79
N MET A 42 -16.61 11.25 9.76
CA MET A 42 -17.27 12.07 10.78
C MET A 42 -18.05 13.23 10.17
N THR A 43 -17.47 13.90 9.18
CA THR A 43 -18.12 15.01 8.45
C THR A 43 -19.36 14.51 7.68
N GLY A 44 -19.25 13.37 6.99
CA GLY A 44 -20.39 12.74 6.31
C GLY A 44 -21.52 12.35 7.27
N PHE A 45 -21.16 11.78 8.44
CA PHE A 45 -22.12 11.45 9.48
C PHE A 45 -22.80 12.69 10.05
N ALA A 46 -22.03 13.75 10.35
CA ALA A 46 -22.57 15.02 10.83
C ALA A 46 -23.51 15.66 9.79
N ALA A 47 -23.13 15.66 8.51
CA ALA A 47 -23.96 16.17 7.42
C ALA A 47 -25.28 15.39 7.27
N ARG A 48 -25.27 14.06 7.48
CA ARG A 48 -26.48 13.25 7.52
C ARG A 48 -27.34 13.60 8.74
N LYS A 49 -26.74 13.75 9.93
CA LYS A 49 -27.44 14.06 11.18
C LYS A 49 -28.07 15.46 11.17
N ALA A 50 -27.51 16.38 10.39
CA ALA A 50 -28.07 17.73 10.18
C ALA A 50 -29.39 17.74 9.38
N GLY A 51 -29.89 16.59 8.91
CA GLY A 51 -31.18 16.47 8.24
C GLY A 51 -31.25 17.31 6.96
N ASP A 52 -32.33 18.08 6.82
CA ASP A 52 -32.58 18.91 5.63
C ASP A 52 -31.56 20.04 5.50
N LYS A 53 -31.09 20.61 6.62
CA LYS A 53 -30.04 21.65 6.60
C LYS A 53 -28.72 21.13 6.03
N GLY A 54 -28.45 19.83 6.18
CA GLY A 54 -27.27 19.18 5.62
C GLY A 54 -27.44 18.72 4.16
N GLN A 55 -28.65 18.78 3.58
CA GLN A 55 -28.90 18.30 2.22
C GLN A 55 -28.05 19.03 1.17
N PRO A 56 -27.92 20.37 1.14
CA PRO A 56 -27.14 21.06 0.11
C PRO A 56 -25.67 20.64 0.12
N PHE A 57 -25.08 20.44 1.31
CA PHE A 57 -23.71 19.95 1.46
C PHE A 57 -23.55 18.53 0.91
N ARG A 58 -24.47 17.62 1.23
CA ARG A 58 -24.44 16.24 0.72
C ARG A 58 -24.55 16.20 -0.81
N VAL A 59 -25.43 17.03 -1.39
CA VAL A 59 -25.59 17.15 -2.85
C VAL A 59 -24.31 17.70 -3.48
N PHE A 60 -23.71 18.76 -2.91
CA PHE A 60 -22.45 19.32 -3.41
C PHE A 60 -21.33 18.27 -3.43
N ILE A 61 -21.14 17.52 -2.33
CA ILE A 61 -20.12 16.47 -2.24
C ILE A 61 -20.40 15.35 -3.25
N ALA A 62 -21.65 14.91 -3.41
CA ALA A 62 -22.02 13.88 -4.39
C ALA A 62 -21.75 14.33 -5.83
N SER A 63 -22.08 15.58 -6.18
CA SER A 63 -21.76 16.16 -7.49
C SER A 63 -20.25 16.27 -7.70
N GLY A 64 -19.50 16.70 -6.69
CA GLY A 64 -18.04 16.76 -6.72
C GLY A 64 -17.41 15.38 -6.94
N TYR A 65 -17.97 14.32 -6.35
CA TYR A 65 -17.54 12.95 -6.58
C TYR A 65 -17.70 12.53 -8.05
N GLU A 66 -18.86 12.80 -8.68
CA GLU A 66 -19.06 12.46 -10.10
C GLU A 66 -18.13 13.27 -11.02
N VAL A 67 -17.89 14.56 -10.73
CA VAL A 67 -16.90 15.37 -11.48
C VAL A 67 -15.50 14.79 -11.34
N MET A 68 -15.08 14.43 -10.12
CA MET A 68 -13.76 13.84 -9.88
C MET A 68 -13.62 12.49 -10.57
N LYS A 69 -14.68 11.68 -10.60
CA LYS A 69 -14.72 10.40 -11.31
C LYS A 69 -14.50 10.59 -12.81
N GLU A 70 -15.17 11.55 -13.45
CA GLU A 70 -14.95 11.86 -14.87
C GLU A 70 -13.53 12.37 -15.15
N LEU A 71 -13.00 13.23 -14.26
CA LEU A 71 -11.60 13.67 -14.34
C LEU A 71 -10.62 12.49 -14.27
N LEU A 72 -10.85 11.54 -13.37
CA LEU A 72 -10.05 10.33 -13.27
C LEU A 72 -10.14 9.51 -14.57
N LEU A 73 -11.33 9.32 -15.13
CA LEU A 73 -11.48 8.61 -16.41
C LEU A 73 -10.70 9.27 -17.55
N LEU A 74 -10.63 10.61 -17.59
CA LEU A 74 -9.83 11.34 -18.57
C LEU A 74 -8.33 11.09 -18.39
N ILE A 75 -7.82 11.17 -17.16
CA ILE A 75 -6.40 10.91 -16.85
C ILE A 75 -6.03 9.46 -17.22
N MET A 76 -6.91 8.49 -16.93
CA MET A 76 -6.69 7.08 -17.23
C MET A 76 -6.62 6.78 -18.74
N LYS A 77 -7.13 7.66 -19.62
CA LYS A 77 -6.93 7.52 -21.08
C LYS A 77 -5.49 7.78 -21.50
N LEU A 78 -4.79 8.69 -20.81
CA LEU A 78 -3.39 9.04 -21.08
C LEU A 78 -2.41 8.16 -20.32
N ALA A 79 -2.87 7.48 -19.27
CA ALA A 79 -2.06 6.64 -18.41
C ALA A 79 -1.21 5.59 -19.13
N PRO A 80 -1.65 4.88 -20.20
CA PRO A 80 -0.82 3.89 -20.87
C PRO A 80 0.53 4.46 -21.36
N ILE A 81 0.54 5.70 -21.86
CA ILE A 81 1.75 6.36 -22.35
C ILE A 81 2.66 6.72 -21.16
N GLY A 82 2.11 7.36 -20.13
CA GLY A 82 2.87 7.78 -18.95
C GLY A 82 3.42 6.59 -18.15
N LEU A 83 2.60 5.56 -17.93
CA LEU A 83 2.98 4.34 -17.22
C LEU A 83 4.01 3.53 -18.00
N GLY A 84 3.93 3.49 -19.32
CA GLY A 84 4.92 2.85 -20.19
C GLY A 84 6.28 3.54 -20.12
N ALA A 85 6.30 4.88 -20.21
CA ALA A 85 7.53 5.67 -20.08
C ALA A 85 8.15 5.52 -18.68
N TYR A 86 7.33 5.57 -17.63
CA TYR A 86 7.82 5.42 -16.26
C TYR A 86 8.30 3.99 -15.98
N PHE A 87 7.62 2.97 -16.52
CA PHE A 87 8.08 1.59 -16.42
C PHE A 87 9.45 1.39 -17.11
N ALA A 88 9.63 1.96 -18.30
CA ALA A 88 10.92 1.92 -18.99
C ALA A 88 12.04 2.58 -18.16
N TYR A 89 11.75 3.72 -17.53
CA TYR A 89 12.67 4.37 -16.59
C TYR A 89 13.02 3.48 -15.40
N GLN A 90 12.04 2.81 -14.79
CA GLN A 90 12.27 1.89 -13.68
C GLN A 90 13.13 0.70 -14.10
N VAL A 91 12.88 0.11 -15.28
CA VAL A 91 13.72 -0.98 -15.82
C VAL A 91 15.16 -0.52 -16.05
N ALA A 92 15.37 0.68 -16.60
CA ALA A 92 16.70 1.21 -16.87
C ALA A 92 17.50 1.51 -15.58
N THR A 93 16.82 2.00 -14.54
CA THR A 93 17.47 2.43 -13.29
C THR A 93 17.63 1.29 -12.28
N LEU A 94 16.63 0.43 -12.14
CA LEU A 94 16.59 -0.65 -11.15
C LEU A 94 17.02 -2.00 -11.73
N GLY A 95 16.79 -2.26 -13.02
CA GLY A 95 17.05 -3.54 -13.66
C GLY A 95 18.47 -4.07 -13.45
N PRO A 96 19.54 -3.27 -13.68
CA PRO A 96 20.91 -3.72 -13.46
C PRO A 96 21.22 -4.10 -12.00
N GLN A 97 20.54 -3.48 -11.03
CA GLN A 97 20.76 -3.70 -9.60
C GLN A 97 20.10 -5.00 -9.10
N LEU A 98 19.21 -5.61 -9.89
CA LEU A 98 18.60 -6.91 -9.56
C LEU A 98 19.61 -8.07 -9.62
N PHE A 99 20.76 -7.88 -10.26
CA PHE A 99 21.77 -8.91 -10.45
C PHE A 99 22.88 -8.85 -9.38
N GLY A 100 23.74 -9.87 -9.34
CA GLY A 100 24.86 -9.94 -8.40
C GLY A 100 24.42 -10.27 -6.96
N PHE A 101 24.84 -9.45 -6.00
CA PHE A 101 24.63 -9.68 -4.56
C PHE A 101 23.14 -9.87 -4.20
N TYR A 102 22.25 -9.09 -4.81
CA TYR A 102 20.81 -9.13 -4.52
C TYR A 102 20.04 -10.22 -5.27
N ALA A 103 20.67 -10.89 -6.24
CA ALA A 103 19.97 -11.79 -7.16
C ALA A 103 19.26 -12.95 -6.45
N LYS A 104 19.93 -13.62 -5.50
CA LYS A 104 19.32 -14.76 -4.77
C LYS A 104 18.19 -14.31 -3.84
N PRO A 105 18.38 -13.32 -2.94
CA PRO A 105 17.29 -12.82 -2.08
C PRO A 105 16.09 -12.29 -2.88
N LEU A 106 16.34 -11.53 -3.95
CA LEU A 106 15.28 -11.01 -4.81
C LEU A 106 14.61 -12.12 -5.61
N GLY A 107 15.36 -13.11 -6.12
CA GLY A 107 14.78 -14.26 -6.80
C GLY A 107 13.75 -14.98 -5.92
N LEU A 108 14.09 -15.23 -4.65
CA LEU A 108 13.15 -15.81 -3.68
C LEU A 108 11.93 -14.90 -3.46
N TYR A 109 12.15 -13.61 -3.24
CA TYR A 109 11.08 -12.63 -3.01
C TYR A 109 10.11 -12.56 -4.20
N TYR A 110 10.63 -12.40 -5.41
CA TYR A 110 9.81 -12.28 -6.62
C TYR A 110 9.05 -13.58 -6.90
N VAL A 111 9.68 -14.75 -6.76
CA VAL A 111 8.98 -16.03 -6.93
C VAL A 111 7.87 -16.18 -5.91
N ALA A 112 8.15 -16.01 -4.62
CA ALA A 112 7.15 -16.18 -3.58
C ALA A 112 6.03 -15.13 -3.70
N GLY A 113 6.35 -13.90 -4.09
CA GLY A 113 5.36 -12.82 -4.22
C GLY A 113 4.49 -12.99 -5.47
N ILE A 114 5.06 -13.47 -6.58
CA ILE A 114 4.30 -13.86 -7.78
C ILE A 114 3.38 -15.04 -7.47
N VAL A 115 3.87 -16.06 -6.76
CA VAL A 115 3.03 -17.17 -6.30
C VAL A 115 1.92 -16.65 -5.39
N TYR A 116 2.23 -15.76 -4.45
CA TYR A 116 1.23 -15.14 -3.59
C TYR A 116 0.16 -14.39 -4.40
N PHE A 117 0.60 -13.56 -5.35
CA PHE A 117 -0.27 -12.80 -6.26
C PHE A 117 -1.21 -13.71 -7.04
N PHE A 118 -0.71 -14.75 -7.71
CA PHE A 118 -1.55 -15.59 -8.55
C PHE A 118 -2.39 -16.57 -7.74
N VAL A 119 -1.81 -17.23 -6.74
CA VAL A 119 -2.49 -18.30 -5.98
C VAL A 119 -3.45 -17.70 -4.96
N PHE A 120 -2.98 -16.81 -4.08
CA PHE A 120 -3.80 -16.32 -2.99
C PHE A 120 -4.83 -15.30 -3.48
N PHE A 121 -4.53 -14.44 -4.47
CA PHE A 121 -5.59 -13.55 -4.98
C PHE A 121 -6.63 -14.32 -5.80
N SER A 122 -6.25 -15.40 -6.50
CA SER A 122 -7.25 -16.30 -7.09
C SER A 122 -8.07 -17.01 -6.02
N LEU A 123 -7.43 -17.45 -4.92
CA LEU A 123 -8.14 -18.08 -3.80
C LEU A 123 -9.14 -17.11 -3.15
N TYR A 124 -8.73 -15.88 -2.84
CA TYR A 124 -9.62 -14.86 -2.29
C TYR A 124 -10.72 -14.48 -3.29
N ALA A 125 -10.32 -14.36 -4.56
CA ALA A 125 -11.16 -14.35 -5.77
C ALA A 125 -12.34 -15.33 -5.70
N PHE A 126 -11.95 -16.60 -5.57
CA PHE A 126 -12.82 -17.76 -5.51
C PHE A 126 -13.68 -17.77 -4.26
N MET A 127 -13.11 -17.43 -3.12
CA MET A 127 -13.86 -17.35 -1.87
C MET A 127 -14.90 -16.23 -1.92
N ALA A 128 -14.71 -15.17 -2.70
CA ALA A 128 -15.68 -14.09 -2.85
C ALA A 128 -16.88 -14.46 -3.75
N ASP A 129 -16.63 -15.06 -4.92
CA ASP A 129 -17.72 -15.36 -5.89
C ASP A 129 -17.43 -16.57 -6.80
N GLY A 130 -16.73 -17.57 -6.28
CA GLY A 130 -16.36 -18.78 -7.01
C GLY A 130 -15.56 -18.49 -8.28
N GLN A 131 -15.80 -19.29 -9.32
CA GLN A 131 -15.11 -19.16 -10.61
C GLN A 131 -15.40 -17.81 -11.29
N ASN A 132 -16.59 -17.24 -11.09
CA ASN A 132 -16.94 -15.92 -11.59
C ASN A 132 -16.09 -14.83 -10.93
N GLY A 133 -15.86 -14.95 -9.62
CA GLY A 133 -14.96 -14.09 -8.87
C GLY A 133 -13.54 -14.09 -9.43
N ILE A 134 -12.94 -15.26 -9.64
CA ILE A 134 -11.61 -15.39 -10.26
C ILE A 134 -11.58 -14.69 -11.62
N ARG A 135 -12.52 -15.01 -12.51
CA ARG A 135 -12.55 -14.48 -13.87
C ARG A 135 -12.72 -12.97 -13.89
N SER A 136 -13.64 -12.45 -13.07
CA SER A 136 -13.93 -11.02 -12.98
C SER A 136 -12.76 -10.25 -12.40
N PHE A 137 -12.10 -10.78 -11.36
CA PHE A 137 -10.90 -10.20 -10.77
C PHE A 137 -9.78 -10.08 -11.81
N TRP A 138 -9.33 -11.19 -12.40
CA TRP A 138 -8.20 -11.17 -13.33
C TRP A 138 -8.46 -10.35 -14.59
N LYS A 139 -9.70 -10.32 -15.09
CA LYS A 139 -10.08 -9.46 -16.22
C LYS A 139 -9.89 -7.97 -15.91
N ASN A 140 -10.14 -7.55 -14.66
CA ASN A 140 -10.15 -6.15 -14.27
C ASN A 140 -8.90 -5.70 -13.48
N ALA A 141 -8.11 -6.64 -12.96
CA ALA A 141 -6.91 -6.37 -12.17
C ALA A 141 -5.68 -5.96 -13.00
N VAL A 142 -5.68 -6.21 -14.33
CA VAL A 142 -4.53 -5.91 -15.21
C VAL A 142 -4.13 -4.44 -15.11
N TYR A 143 -5.08 -3.53 -15.28
CA TYR A 143 -4.80 -2.11 -15.31
C TYR A 143 -4.32 -1.55 -13.96
N PRO A 144 -4.96 -1.88 -12.82
CA PRO A 144 -4.40 -1.58 -11.50
C PRO A 144 -3.01 -2.18 -11.27
N THR A 145 -2.77 -3.41 -11.73
CA THR A 145 -1.47 -4.07 -11.57
C THR A 145 -0.36 -3.32 -12.30
N LEU A 146 -0.60 -2.93 -13.56
CA LEU A 146 0.35 -2.12 -14.33
C LEU A 146 0.55 -0.74 -13.69
N THR A 147 -0.52 -0.13 -13.18
CA THR A 147 -0.43 1.16 -12.48
C THR A 147 0.44 1.05 -11.23
N ALA A 148 0.22 0.01 -10.41
CA ALA A 148 1.01 -0.25 -9.21
C ALA A 148 2.48 -0.54 -9.53
N LEU A 149 2.72 -1.39 -10.53
CA LEU A 149 4.07 -1.79 -10.95
C LEU A 149 4.86 -0.62 -11.50
N SER A 150 4.21 0.24 -12.30
CA SER A 150 4.84 1.45 -12.82
C SER A 150 5.05 2.44 -11.69
N THR A 151 3.99 2.89 -11.00
CA THR A 151 4.04 4.06 -10.12
C THR A 151 4.71 3.80 -8.77
N CYS A 152 4.81 2.55 -8.34
CA CYS A 152 5.22 2.18 -6.98
C CYS A 152 4.47 2.98 -5.89
N SER A 153 3.19 3.28 -6.12
CA SER A 153 2.32 3.91 -5.12
C SER A 153 0.94 3.27 -5.05
N SER A 154 0.57 2.81 -3.85
CA SER A 154 -0.79 2.34 -3.58
C SER A 154 -1.83 3.47 -3.73
N PHE A 155 -1.51 4.69 -3.27
CA PHE A 155 -2.39 5.85 -3.46
C PHE A 155 -2.58 6.24 -4.93
N ALA A 156 -1.53 6.17 -5.75
CA ALA A 156 -1.65 6.43 -7.17
C ALA A 156 -2.46 5.34 -7.91
N THR A 157 -2.49 4.12 -7.36
CA THR A 157 -3.23 2.97 -7.91
C THR A 157 -4.71 2.99 -7.50
N MET A 158 -5.07 3.66 -6.41
CA MET A 158 -6.44 3.68 -5.87
C MET A 158 -7.53 4.04 -6.91
N PRO A 159 -7.37 5.05 -7.80
CA PRO A 159 -8.36 5.31 -8.84
C PRO A 159 -8.57 4.14 -9.79
N ALA A 160 -7.50 3.46 -10.19
CA ALA A 160 -7.57 2.27 -11.04
C ALA A 160 -8.29 1.12 -10.32
N ASN A 161 -8.02 0.93 -9.03
CA ASN A 161 -8.73 -0.05 -8.19
C ASN A 161 -10.24 0.24 -8.11
N LEU A 162 -10.64 1.50 -7.88
CA LEU A 162 -12.06 1.89 -7.82
C LEU A 162 -12.77 1.63 -9.15
N GLN A 163 -12.10 1.94 -10.27
CA GLN A 163 -12.64 1.65 -11.60
C GLN A 163 -12.77 0.13 -11.85
N ALA A 164 -11.77 -0.66 -11.43
CA ALA A 164 -11.81 -2.12 -11.53
C ALA A 164 -12.92 -2.71 -10.67
N ALA A 165 -13.08 -2.25 -9.43
CA ALA A 165 -14.16 -2.64 -8.53
C ALA A 165 -15.54 -2.39 -9.11
N SER A 166 -15.75 -1.22 -9.72
CA SER A 166 -17.00 -0.91 -10.44
C SER A 166 -17.27 -1.87 -11.59
N LYS A 167 -16.26 -2.21 -12.40
CA LYS A 167 -16.38 -3.19 -13.51
C LYS A 167 -16.61 -4.63 -13.03
N ILE A 168 -16.15 -4.97 -11.82
CA ILE A 168 -16.40 -6.26 -11.17
C ILE A 168 -17.85 -6.35 -10.65
N GLY A 169 -18.54 -5.22 -10.49
CA GLY A 169 -19.90 -5.15 -9.95
C GLY A 169 -19.95 -4.93 -8.44
N ILE A 170 -18.85 -4.45 -7.83
CA ILE A 170 -18.82 -4.09 -6.41
C ILE A 170 -19.56 -2.76 -6.23
N PRO A 171 -20.55 -2.66 -5.32
CA PRO A 171 -21.24 -1.40 -5.04
C PRO A 171 -20.26 -0.28 -4.63
N ASN A 172 -20.48 0.93 -5.16
CA ASN A 172 -19.62 2.09 -4.86
C ASN A 172 -19.52 2.38 -3.37
N SER A 173 -20.57 2.14 -2.58
CA SER A 173 -20.57 2.30 -1.13
C SER A 173 -19.54 1.41 -0.42
N ILE A 174 -19.31 0.20 -0.95
CA ILE A 174 -18.31 -0.74 -0.42
C ILE A 174 -16.93 -0.38 -0.98
N ALA A 175 -16.82 -0.19 -2.30
CA ALA A 175 -15.56 0.10 -2.96
C ALA A 175 -14.90 1.40 -2.44
N ASN A 176 -15.68 2.48 -2.30
CA ASN A 176 -15.20 3.78 -1.82
C ASN A 176 -14.84 3.77 -0.31
N LEU A 177 -15.15 2.70 0.42
CA LEU A 177 -14.77 2.54 1.82
C LEU A 177 -13.60 1.58 1.97
N VAL A 178 -13.74 0.37 1.43
CA VAL A 178 -12.78 -0.72 1.63
C VAL A 178 -11.45 -0.42 0.94
N ILE A 179 -11.48 0.11 -0.29
CA ILE A 179 -10.25 0.36 -1.05
C ILE A 179 -9.41 1.47 -0.39
N PRO A 180 -9.96 2.66 -0.03
CA PRO A 180 -9.16 3.69 0.63
C PRO A 180 -8.59 3.28 1.99
N ILE A 181 -9.37 2.53 2.78
CA ILE A 181 -8.90 1.98 4.06
C ILE A 181 -7.78 0.95 3.81
N GLY A 182 -7.99 0.04 2.86
CA GLY A 182 -7.00 -0.96 2.45
C GLY A 182 -5.69 -0.33 2.00
N THR A 183 -5.75 0.70 1.14
CA THR A 183 -4.55 1.40 0.66
C THR A 183 -3.68 1.96 1.80
N THR A 184 -4.27 2.24 2.96
CA THR A 184 -3.58 2.68 4.16
C THR A 184 -3.11 1.51 5.04
N LEU A 185 -3.98 0.53 5.31
CA LEU A 185 -3.78 -0.51 6.34
C LEU A 185 -3.33 -1.88 5.79
N HIS A 186 -3.47 -2.12 4.50
CA HIS A 186 -3.22 -3.41 3.87
C HIS A 186 -1.86 -3.40 3.18
N LYS A 187 -0.85 -3.95 3.87
CA LYS A 187 0.56 -3.89 3.44
C LYS A 187 1.27 -5.24 3.41
N ASN A 188 0.58 -6.27 2.91
CA ASN A 188 1.10 -7.63 2.82
C ASN A 188 2.40 -7.76 2.01
N GLY A 189 2.49 -7.07 0.86
CA GLY A 189 3.70 -7.02 0.06
C GLY A 189 4.86 -6.35 0.79
N SER A 190 4.59 -5.26 1.52
CA SER A 190 5.62 -4.60 2.34
C SER A 190 6.08 -5.52 3.48
N SER A 191 5.16 -6.20 4.17
CA SER A 191 5.50 -7.18 5.21
C SER A 191 6.38 -8.30 4.68
N MET A 192 6.03 -8.88 3.54
CA MET A 192 6.86 -9.90 2.88
C MET A 192 8.23 -9.36 2.49
N SER A 193 8.27 -8.14 1.94
CA SER A 193 9.53 -7.51 1.56
C SER A 193 10.44 -7.26 2.77
N SER A 194 9.89 -6.91 3.94
CA SER A 194 10.66 -6.63 5.16
C SER A 194 11.46 -7.84 5.63
N ILE A 195 10.93 -9.06 5.51
CA ILE A 195 11.68 -10.28 5.83
C ILE A 195 12.94 -10.39 4.98
N ILE A 196 12.82 -10.09 3.69
CA ILE A 196 13.94 -10.17 2.75
C ILE A 196 14.96 -9.04 3.02
N LYS A 197 14.49 -7.84 3.37
CA LYS A 197 15.38 -6.73 3.77
C LYS A 197 16.18 -7.07 5.03
N ILE A 198 15.51 -7.61 6.05
CA ILE A 198 16.14 -8.04 7.31
C ILE A 198 17.15 -9.14 7.03
N TYR A 199 16.78 -10.15 6.25
CA TYR A 199 17.69 -11.23 5.86
C TYR A 199 18.95 -10.71 5.19
N VAL A 200 18.82 -9.79 4.21
CA VAL A 200 19.98 -9.21 3.53
C VAL A 200 20.82 -8.34 4.45
N ALA A 201 20.21 -7.57 5.35
CA ALA A 201 20.95 -6.84 6.37
C ALA A 201 21.80 -7.77 7.24
N PHE A 202 21.21 -8.90 7.66
CA PHE A 202 21.87 -9.91 8.49
C PHE A 202 23.02 -10.60 7.78
N LEU A 203 22.85 -10.91 6.49
CA LEU A 203 23.93 -11.47 5.66
C LEU A 203 25.15 -10.56 5.60
N ILE A 204 24.95 -9.23 5.49
CA ILE A 204 26.06 -8.27 5.38
C ILE A 204 26.86 -8.18 6.67
N ILE A 205 26.18 -8.24 7.81
CA ILE A 205 26.79 -8.10 9.13
C ILE A 205 27.24 -9.44 9.73
N GLY A 206 27.07 -10.54 8.99
CA GLY A 206 27.42 -11.89 9.45
C GLY A 206 26.60 -12.38 10.65
N LYS A 207 25.37 -11.86 10.85
CA LYS A 207 24.47 -12.34 11.91
C LYS A 207 23.60 -13.50 11.41
N ASP A 208 23.33 -14.46 12.28
CA ASP A 208 22.42 -15.55 11.98
C ASP A 208 20.96 -15.06 11.99
N PHE A 209 20.36 -15.02 10.80
CA PHE A 209 18.94 -14.67 10.63
C PHE A 209 18.01 -15.77 11.17
N PHE A 210 18.43 -17.03 11.14
CA PHE A 210 17.60 -18.17 11.50
C PHE A 210 17.55 -18.46 13.00
N ASP A 211 18.30 -17.70 13.79
CA ASP A 211 18.15 -17.70 15.24
C ASP A 211 16.68 -17.42 15.64
N PRO A 212 16.07 -18.23 16.52
CA PRO A 212 14.66 -18.11 16.87
C PRO A 212 14.25 -16.72 17.38
N ALA A 213 15.13 -16.03 18.12
CA ALA A 213 14.82 -14.68 18.62
C ALA A 213 14.81 -13.66 17.48
N ASN A 214 15.74 -13.79 16.53
CA ASN A 214 15.78 -12.92 15.34
C ASN A 214 14.57 -13.13 14.44
N LEU A 215 14.13 -14.38 14.25
CA LEU A 215 12.90 -14.69 13.50
C LEU A 215 11.65 -14.13 14.18
N LEU A 216 11.54 -14.27 15.50
CA LEU A 216 10.41 -13.73 16.26
C LEU A 216 10.34 -12.20 16.16
N LEU A 217 11.49 -11.53 16.28
CA LEU A 217 11.58 -10.08 16.09
C LEU A 217 11.23 -9.67 14.65
N ALA A 218 11.66 -10.45 13.66
CA ALA A 218 11.37 -10.17 12.25
C ALA A 218 9.85 -10.26 12.02
N LEU A 219 9.19 -11.30 12.53
CA LEU A 219 7.73 -11.43 12.49
C LEU A 219 7.04 -10.24 13.16
N GLY A 220 7.50 -9.81 14.34
CA GLY A 220 6.99 -8.61 15.00
C GLY A 220 7.09 -7.37 14.12
N ILE A 221 8.25 -7.13 13.51
CA ILE A 221 8.45 -6.01 12.57
C ILE A 221 7.50 -6.10 11.39
N THR A 222 7.24 -7.29 10.83
CA THR A 222 6.30 -7.42 9.70
C THR A 222 4.87 -7.02 10.05
N VAL A 223 4.42 -7.32 11.29
CA VAL A 223 3.10 -6.90 11.79
C VAL A 223 3.05 -5.38 11.89
N PHE A 224 4.09 -4.73 12.42
CA PHE A 224 4.16 -3.27 12.47
C PHE A 224 4.20 -2.64 11.08
N VAL A 225 5.04 -3.15 10.18
CA VAL A 225 5.11 -2.66 8.80
C VAL A 225 3.76 -2.81 8.09
N SER A 226 2.99 -3.86 8.42
CA SER A 226 1.68 -4.09 7.82
C SER A 226 0.69 -2.93 8.09
N ILE A 227 0.84 -2.26 9.24
CA ILE A 227 -0.07 -1.21 9.72
C ILE A 227 0.51 0.20 9.48
N VAL A 228 1.83 0.35 9.60
CA VAL A 228 2.50 1.66 9.68
C VAL A 228 3.03 2.16 8.33
N ALA A 229 3.27 1.28 7.36
CA ALA A 229 3.84 1.69 6.09
C ALA A 229 2.85 2.50 5.23
N GLY A 230 3.10 3.81 5.06
CA GLY A 230 2.26 4.70 4.25
C GLY A 230 2.15 4.26 2.77
N GLY A 231 1.02 4.56 2.11
CA GLY A 231 0.75 4.27 0.68
C GLY A 231 1.48 5.12 -0.35
N ILE A 232 2.45 5.92 0.09
CA ILE A 232 3.26 6.81 -0.75
C ILE A 232 4.53 6.10 -1.23
N PRO A 233 5.07 6.47 -2.41
CA PRO A 233 6.41 6.02 -2.81
C PRO A 233 7.40 6.28 -1.68
N ASN A 234 8.33 5.35 -1.46
CA ASN A 234 9.32 5.46 -0.37
C ASN A 234 8.71 5.42 1.05
N GLY A 235 7.40 5.18 1.22
CA GLY A 235 6.75 5.03 2.53
C GLY A 235 7.24 3.82 3.33
N GLY A 236 7.85 2.84 2.65
CA GLY A 236 8.51 1.69 3.27
C GLY A 236 9.73 2.04 4.13
N TYR A 237 10.30 3.24 4.00
CA TYR A 237 11.47 3.66 4.78
C TYR A 237 11.20 3.73 6.29
N ILE A 238 9.96 3.95 6.73
CA ILE A 238 9.63 3.88 8.16
C ILE A 238 9.86 2.47 8.70
N GLY A 239 9.51 1.44 7.92
CA GLY A 239 9.78 0.04 8.27
C GLY A 239 11.28 -0.26 8.31
N GLU A 240 12.05 0.35 7.41
CA GLU A 240 13.51 0.21 7.35
C GLU A 240 14.18 0.88 8.55
N MET A 241 13.75 2.08 8.93
CA MET A 241 14.22 2.75 10.15
C MET A 241 13.89 1.95 11.41
N LEU A 242 12.71 1.33 11.48
CA LEU A 242 12.33 0.47 12.60
C LEU A 242 13.27 -0.74 12.71
N MET A 243 13.53 -1.47 11.63
CA MET A 243 14.45 -2.61 11.68
C MET A 243 15.89 -2.19 12.00
N ILE A 244 16.37 -1.06 11.46
CA ILE A 244 17.71 -0.52 11.74
C ILE A 244 17.85 -0.25 13.23
N SER A 245 16.83 0.36 13.84
CA SER A 245 16.82 0.65 15.28
C SER A 245 16.73 -0.62 16.14
N VAL A 246 15.79 -1.52 15.84
CA VAL A 246 15.54 -2.75 16.63
C VAL A 246 16.74 -3.68 16.60
N TYR A 247 17.35 -3.90 15.42
CA TYR A 247 18.51 -4.78 15.28
C TYR A 247 19.85 -4.09 15.51
N LYS A 248 19.83 -2.77 15.77
CA LYS A 248 21.02 -1.91 15.90
C LYS A 248 21.98 -2.15 14.74
N LEU A 249 21.44 -2.05 13.53
CA LEU A 249 22.22 -2.29 12.32
C LEU A 249 23.34 -1.25 12.21
N PRO A 250 24.56 -1.68 11.86
CA PRO A 250 25.70 -0.78 11.71
C PRO A 250 25.49 0.08 10.44
N GLN A 251 26.11 1.27 10.40
CA GLN A 251 25.87 2.25 9.34
C GLN A 251 26.23 1.72 7.95
N GLU A 252 27.19 0.80 7.90
CA GLU A 252 27.68 0.15 6.69
C GLU A 252 26.60 -0.74 6.02
N ALA A 253 25.62 -1.23 6.79
CA ALA A 253 24.52 -2.05 6.25
C ALA A 253 23.37 -1.20 5.69
N ILE A 254 23.27 0.08 6.06
CA ILE A 254 22.14 0.95 5.69
C ILE A 254 22.01 1.13 4.17
N PRO A 255 23.08 1.46 3.40
CA PRO A 255 22.95 1.62 1.95
C PRO A 255 22.38 0.39 1.26
N ALA A 256 22.80 -0.80 1.71
CA ALA A 256 22.33 -2.04 1.14
C ALA A 256 20.85 -2.33 1.45
N VAL A 257 20.38 -1.97 2.64
CA VAL A 257 18.95 -2.05 3.04
C VAL A 257 18.10 -1.11 2.19
N MET A 258 18.59 0.11 1.93
CA MET A 258 17.88 1.10 1.10
C MET A 258 17.79 0.64 -0.37
N ILE A 259 18.88 0.09 -0.91
CA ILE A 259 18.90 -0.45 -2.28
C ILE A 259 17.90 -1.60 -2.40
N ILE A 260 17.98 -2.61 -1.53
CA ILE A 260 17.01 -3.72 -1.60
C ILE A 260 15.59 -3.24 -1.35
N GLY A 261 15.40 -2.24 -0.49
CA GLY A 261 14.13 -1.57 -0.26
C GLY A 261 13.50 -1.04 -1.54
N THR A 262 14.30 -0.42 -2.40
CA THR A 262 13.87 0.07 -3.71
C THR A 262 13.58 -1.07 -4.68
N LEU A 263 14.37 -2.15 -4.66
CA LEU A 263 14.24 -3.27 -5.60
C LEU A 263 13.03 -4.18 -5.33
N VAL A 264 12.54 -4.23 -4.10
CA VAL A 264 11.35 -5.03 -3.72
C VAL A 264 10.04 -4.25 -3.85
N ASP A 265 10.11 -2.92 -3.89
CA ASP A 265 8.97 -2.00 -3.83
C ASP A 265 7.93 -2.19 -4.96
N PRO A 266 8.31 -2.45 -6.23
CA PRO A 266 7.34 -2.61 -7.30
C PRO A 266 6.37 -3.78 -7.04
N LEU A 267 6.89 -4.97 -6.71
CA LEU A 267 6.05 -6.13 -6.37
C LEU A 267 5.32 -5.92 -5.05
N ALA A 268 5.96 -5.30 -4.05
CA ALA A 268 5.31 -5.01 -2.78
C ALA A 268 4.07 -4.14 -3.00
N THR A 269 4.19 -3.12 -3.84
CA THR A 269 3.11 -2.21 -4.18
C THR A 269 1.99 -2.90 -4.94
N VAL A 270 2.31 -3.81 -5.88
CA VAL A 270 1.30 -4.64 -6.56
C VAL A 270 0.50 -5.45 -5.54
N LEU A 271 1.18 -6.17 -4.64
CA LEU A 271 0.52 -7.00 -3.63
C LEU A 271 -0.31 -6.18 -2.63
N ASN A 272 0.16 -4.99 -2.26
CA ASN A 272 -0.57 -4.09 -1.38
C ASN A 272 -1.81 -3.53 -2.07
N ALA A 273 -1.62 -2.85 -3.21
CA ALA A 273 -2.66 -2.07 -3.84
C ALA A 273 -3.71 -2.95 -4.54
N VAL A 274 -3.29 -3.92 -5.35
CA VAL A 274 -4.24 -4.75 -6.11
C VAL A 274 -5.01 -5.68 -5.17
N GLY A 275 -4.40 -6.03 -4.04
CA GLY A 275 -5.03 -6.79 -2.97
C GLY A 275 -6.28 -6.10 -2.38
N ASP A 276 -6.40 -4.77 -2.48
CA ASP A 276 -7.59 -4.04 -2.01
C ASP A 276 -8.84 -4.39 -2.81
N ILE A 277 -8.70 -4.80 -4.09
CA ILE A 277 -9.82 -5.24 -4.91
C ILE A 277 -10.38 -6.56 -4.37
N VAL A 278 -9.53 -7.54 -4.08
CA VAL A 278 -10.00 -8.83 -3.53
C VAL A 278 -10.59 -8.67 -2.13
N ALA A 279 -10.04 -7.75 -1.31
CA ALA A 279 -10.65 -7.38 -0.04
C ALA A 279 -12.07 -6.81 -0.23
N ALA A 280 -12.25 -5.89 -1.18
CA ALA A 280 -13.57 -5.34 -1.50
C ALA A 280 -14.54 -6.40 -2.03
N MET A 281 -14.08 -7.35 -2.86
CA MET A 281 -14.89 -8.48 -3.33
C MET A 281 -15.34 -9.36 -2.16
N PHE A 282 -14.43 -9.63 -1.22
CA PHE A 282 -14.72 -10.43 -0.05
C PHE A 282 -15.75 -9.74 0.86
N VAL A 283 -15.57 -8.45 1.16
CA VAL A 283 -16.54 -7.67 1.95
C VAL A 283 -17.91 -7.64 1.26
N ASN A 284 -17.95 -7.47 -0.06
CA ASN A 284 -19.21 -7.49 -0.83
C ASN A 284 -20.00 -8.80 -0.67
N ARG A 285 -19.32 -9.95 -0.58
CA ARG A 285 -19.96 -11.23 -0.32
C ARG A 285 -20.68 -11.27 1.04
N PHE A 286 -20.11 -10.67 2.09
CA PHE A 286 -20.70 -10.67 3.44
C PHE A 286 -21.77 -9.62 3.64
N VAL A 287 -21.62 -8.46 3.00
CA VAL A 287 -22.51 -7.32 3.23
C VAL A 287 -23.81 -7.43 2.44
N LYS A 288 -23.90 -8.33 1.43
CA LYS A 288 -25.07 -8.59 0.56
C LYS A 288 -26.33 -7.87 1.01
N VAL A 289 -26.49 -6.65 0.47
CA VAL A 289 -27.75 -5.88 0.46
C VAL A 289 -28.60 -6.41 -0.68
#